data_AF-A0A8X7TNA1-F1
#
_entry.id   AF-A0A8X7TNA1-F1
#
_cell.length_a   1.000
_cell.length_b   1.000
_cell.length_c   1.000
_cell.angle_alpha   90.00
_cell.angle_beta   90.00
_cell.angle_gamma   90.00
#
_symmetry.space_group_name_H-M   'P 1'
#
loop_
_entity.id
_entity.type
_entity.pdbx_description
1 polymer ?
#
loop_
_entity_poly.entity_id
_entity_poly.type
_entity_poly.pdbx_seq_one_letter_code
_entity_poly.pdbx_strand_id
1 'polypeptide(L)'
;MQLLLIVSRYFLRKLKKVKKTNGQDACRQREPRTTVSVCVTRAEPGATTCTRSSVRFPCIQIIKTATVPASLCNRESTKQFHISKIKFPLVFRKVRPPNGKLKTTYKASKPTFSCKTSLCMILYSSLSTRDQVSVLVPQSL
;
A
#
# COMPACT_ATOMS: atom_id res chain seq x y z
N MET A 1 13.11 13.18 -16.65
CA MET A 1 14.14 14.23 -16.40
C MET A 1 13.55 15.64 -16.29
N GLN A 2 12.56 16.03 -17.11
CA GLN A 2 12.00 17.39 -17.06
C GLN A 2 11.26 17.75 -15.75
N LEU A 3 10.43 16.84 -15.20
CA LEU A 3 9.67 17.12 -13.96
C LEU A 3 10.55 17.38 -12.72
N LEU A 4 11.66 16.66 -12.57
CA LEU A 4 12.58 16.84 -11.44
C LEU A 4 13.21 18.24 -11.44
N LEU A 5 13.58 18.73 -12.63
CA LEU A 5 14.13 20.07 -12.80
C LEU A 5 13.09 21.15 -12.48
N ILE A 6 11.82 20.92 -12.83
CA ILE A 6 10.72 21.86 -12.53
C ILE A 6 10.52 22.00 -11.01
N VAL A 7 10.49 20.89 -10.27
CA VAL A 7 10.28 20.90 -8.81
C VAL A 7 11.48 21.53 -8.08
N SER A 8 12.71 21.20 -8.48
CA SER A 8 13.93 21.79 -7.89
C SER A 8 13.98 23.31 -8.10
N ARG A 9 13.69 23.78 -9.32
CA ARG A 9 13.64 25.21 -9.65
C ARG A 9 12.51 25.94 -8.93
N TYR A 10 11.36 25.30 -8.74
CA TYR A 10 10.25 25.87 -7.96
C TYR A 10 10.67 26.16 -6.52
N PHE A 11 11.32 25.18 -5.87
CA PHE A 11 11.78 25.30 -4.50
C PHE A 11 12.87 26.37 -4.33
N LEU A 12 13.87 26.40 -5.22
CA LEU A 12 14.95 27.40 -5.19
C LEU A 12 14.44 28.83 -5.40
N ARG A 13 13.43 29.02 -6.26
CA ARG A 13 12.77 30.33 -6.43
C ARG A 13 11.97 30.74 -5.21
N LYS A 14 11.23 29.81 -4.60
CA LYS A 14 10.34 30.11 -3.48
C LYS A 14 11.11 30.39 -2.18
N LEU A 15 12.14 29.58 -1.88
CA LEU A 15 12.89 29.71 -0.63
C LEU A 15 14.12 30.62 -0.74
N LYS A 16 14.89 30.53 -1.84
CA LYS A 16 16.18 31.22 -1.98
C LYS A 16 16.17 32.37 -3.01
N LYS A 17 15.02 32.67 -3.63
CA LYS A 17 14.84 33.73 -4.66
C LYS A 17 15.80 33.63 -5.85
N VAL A 18 16.37 32.44 -6.12
CA VAL A 18 17.29 32.23 -7.25
C VAL A 18 16.52 32.15 -8.56
N LYS A 19 16.83 33.04 -9.51
CA LYS A 19 16.27 33.01 -10.88
C LYS A 19 16.95 31.93 -11.73
N LYS A 20 16.18 31.33 -12.66
CA LYS A 20 16.67 30.23 -13.53
C LYS A 20 17.85 30.66 -14.42
N THR A 21 17.89 31.93 -14.81
CA THR A 21 18.97 32.54 -15.59
C THR A 21 20.30 32.59 -14.83
N ASN A 22 20.26 32.55 -13.49
CA ASN A 22 21.42 32.85 -12.66
C ASN A 22 22.02 31.58 -11.99
N GLY A 23 21.45 30.39 -12.25
CA GLY A 23 21.85 29.16 -11.55
C GLY A 23 22.07 27.98 -12.49
N GLN A 24 23.22 27.32 -12.37
CA GLN A 24 23.55 26.08 -13.08
C GLN A 24 23.09 24.87 -12.25
N ASP A 25 22.49 23.85 -12.89
CA ASP A 25 22.03 22.63 -12.22
C ASP A 25 22.97 21.45 -12.55
N ALA A 26 23.61 20.87 -11.53
CA ALA A 26 24.30 19.58 -11.65
C ALA A 26 23.35 18.47 -11.15
N CYS A 27 22.76 17.71 -12.06
CA CYS A 27 21.91 16.57 -11.70
C CYS A 27 22.77 15.31 -11.51
N ARG A 28 22.89 14.83 -10.28
CA ARG A 28 23.52 13.53 -10.00
C ARG A 28 22.42 12.49 -9.82
N GLN A 29 22.36 11.52 -10.74
CA GLN A 29 21.50 10.35 -10.54
C GLN A 29 22.09 9.52 -9.41
N ARG A 30 21.31 9.28 -8.35
CA ARG A 30 21.62 8.26 -7.36
C ARG A 30 20.88 7.01 -7.75
N GLU A 31 21.59 5.87 -7.76
CA GLU A 31 20.97 4.57 -7.92
C GLU A 31 19.83 4.44 -6.90
N PRO A 32 18.59 4.20 -7.33
CA PRO A 32 17.49 4.06 -6.40
C PRO A 32 17.76 2.80 -5.58
N ARG A 33 18.12 2.96 -4.30
CA ARG A 33 17.89 1.88 -3.33
C ARG A 33 16.43 1.53 -3.48
N THR A 34 16.15 0.34 -3.99
CA THR A 34 14.83 -0.12 -4.42
C THR A 34 13.77 0.11 -3.36
N THR A 35 14.14 0.09 -2.09
CA THR A 35 13.27 0.39 -0.95
C THR A 35 12.74 1.84 -0.92
N VAL A 36 13.57 2.84 -1.26
CA VAL A 36 13.21 4.27 -1.12
C VAL A 36 12.41 4.77 -2.31
N SER A 37 12.76 4.35 -3.53
CA SER A 37 11.97 4.69 -4.71
C SER A 37 10.58 4.04 -4.69
N VAL A 38 10.47 2.81 -4.16
CA VAL A 38 9.20 2.09 -4.01
C VAL A 38 8.32 2.70 -2.91
N CYS A 39 8.89 3.18 -1.79
CA CYS A 39 8.08 3.83 -0.76
C CYS A 39 7.57 5.19 -1.22
N VAL A 40 8.38 5.95 -1.96
CA VAL A 40 7.95 7.21 -2.60
C VAL A 40 6.83 6.93 -3.59
N THR A 41 6.97 5.97 -4.52
CA THR A 41 5.90 5.66 -5.48
C THR A 41 4.58 5.16 -4.85
N ARG A 42 4.63 4.47 -3.71
CA ARG A 42 3.42 4.09 -2.95
C ARG A 42 2.79 5.26 -2.19
N ALA A 43 3.59 6.23 -1.79
CA ALA A 43 3.15 7.47 -1.15
C ALA A 43 2.69 8.55 -2.16
N GLU A 44 3.26 8.53 -3.37
CA GLU A 44 2.97 9.36 -4.54
C GLU A 44 1.71 8.84 -5.29
N PRO A 45 1.20 9.55 -6.32
CA PRO A 45 -0.22 9.85 -6.48
C PRO A 45 -1.08 8.76 -7.14
N GLY A 46 -0.76 7.48 -6.92
CA GLY A 46 -1.49 6.36 -7.49
C GLY A 46 -2.18 5.45 -6.48
N ALA A 47 -1.69 5.36 -5.23
CA ALA A 47 -2.09 4.26 -4.35
C ALA A 47 -2.71 4.67 -3.00
N THR A 48 -2.11 5.59 -2.23
CA THR A 48 -2.54 5.81 -0.82
C THR A 48 -2.94 7.24 -0.47
N THR A 49 -2.25 8.25 -1.00
CA THR A 49 -2.54 9.67 -0.74
C THR A 49 -3.67 10.15 -1.64
N CYS A 50 -3.57 9.88 -2.94
CA CYS A 50 -4.61 10.25 -3.91
C CYS A 50 -5.93 9.56 -3.72
N THR A 51 -5.93 8.31 -3.25
CA THR A 51 -7.16 7.55 -3.00
C THR A 51 -7.89 8.05 -1.75
N ARG A 52 -7.17 8.55 -0.75
CA ARG A 52 -7.75 9.01 0.52
C ARG A 52 -8.09 10.49 0.54
N SER A 53 -7.29 11.32 -0.13
CA SER A 53 -7.43 12.79 -0.08
C SER A 53 -7.50 13.46 -1.45
N SER A 54 -7.56 12.68 -2.55
CA SER A 54 -7.79 13.20 -3.90
C SER A 54 -6.87 14.36 -4.34
N VAL A 55 -5.61 14.35 -3.87
CA VAL A 55 -4.61 15.39 -4.15
C VAL A 55 -3.85 15.07 -5.44
N ARG A 56 -3.44 16.06 -6.24
CA ARG A 56 -2.64 15.83 -7.46
C ARG A 56 -1.14 15.99 -7.20
N PHE A 57 -0.30 15.36 -8.04
CA PHE A 57 1.17 15.47 -7.99
C PHE A 57 1.73 16.88 -7.71
N PRO A 58 1.33 17.96 -8.42
CA PRO A 58 1.91 19.29 -8.18
C PRO A 58 1.60 19.86 -6.79
N CYS A 59 0.65 19.28 -6.06
CA CYS A 59 0.25 19.72 -4.72
C CYS A 59 0.96 18.94 -3.60
N ILE A 60 1.67 17.84 -3.92
CA ILE A 60 2.35 17.00 -2.94
C ILE A 60 3.80 17.47 -2.80
N GLN A 61 4.27 17.64 -1.56
CA GLN A 61 5.65 17.97 -1.25
C GLN A 61 6.20 17.02 -0.20
N ILE A 62 7.23 16.26 -0.56
CA ILE A 62 7.95 15.38 0.37
C ILE A 62 9.04 16.20 1.07
N ILE A 63 8.93 16.34 2.39
CA ILE A 63 9.85 17.16 3.19
C ILE A 63 11.13 16.38 3.53
N LYS A 64 10.98 15.17 4.07
CA LYS A 64 12.09 14.28 4.45
C LYS A 64 11.71 12.82 4.22
N THR A 65 12.63 12.05 3.65
CA THR A 65 12.52 10.59 3.56
C THR A 65 13.65 9.97 4.37
N ALA A 66 13.31 9.02 5.24
CA ALA A 66 14.27 8.30 6.06
C ALA A 66 13.83 6.83 6.19
N THR A 67 14.80 5.94 6.28
CA THR A 67 14.57 4.54 6.63
C THR A 67 14.44 4.43 8.15
N VAL A 68 13.28 3.97 8.62
CA VAL A 68 12.98 3.83 10.05
C VAL A 68 13.10 2.36 10.45
N PRO A 69 13.81 2.01 11.55
CA PRO A 69 13.88 0.65 12.06
C PRO A 69 12.54 0.22 12.68
N ALA A 70 12.27 -1.09 12.73
CA ALA A 70 10.99 -1.66 13.16
C ALA A 70 10.53 -1.22 14.56
N SER A 71 11.46 -0.96 15.48
CA SER A 71 11.18 -0.52 16.84
C SER A 71 10.65 0.91 16.93
N LEU A 72 11.00 1.78 15.97
CA LEU A 72 10.63 3.20 15.94
C LEU A 72 9.40 3.48 15.07
N CYS A 73 8.74 2.44 14.55
CA CYS A 73 7.54 2.58 13.73
C CYS A 73 6.31 2.92 14.60
N ASN A 74 5.78 4.13 14.49
CA ASN A 74 4.61 4.54 15.29
C ASN A 74 3.26 4.05 14.74
N ARG A 75 3.18 3.65 13.46
CA ARG A 75 1.92 3.36 12.77
C ARG A 75 1.44 1.92 13.01
N GLU A 76 0.24 1.76 13.58
CA GLU A 76 -0.30 0.46 13.98
C GLU A 76 -0.41 -0.54 12.82
N SER A 77 -0.90 -0.09 11.66
CA SER A 77 -0.99 -0.91 10.45
C SER A 77 0.36 -1.38 9.90
N THR A 78 1.47 -0.80 10.36
CA THR A 78 2.83 -1.24 10.00
C THR A 78 3.41 -2.15 11.07
N LYS A 79 3.12 -1.87 12.35
CA LYS A 79 3.53 -2.70 13.49
C LYS A 79 3.03 -4.14 13.39
N GLN A 80 1.81 -4.35 12.90
CA GLN A 80 1.24 -5.69 12.70
C GLN A 80 2.12 -6.61 11.83
N PHE A 81 3.03 -6.06 11.02
CA PHE A 81 3.90 -6.83 10.12
C PHE A 81 5.31 -7.09 10.68
N HIS A 82 5.64 -6.66 11.90
CA HIS A 82 6.97 -6.84 12.49
C HIS A 82 7.16 -8.16 13.25
N ILE A 83 6.08 -8.92 13.46
CA ILE A 83 6.13 -10.22 14.13
C ILE A 83 6.74 -11.25 13.16
N SER A 84 7.80 -11.95 13.57
CA SER A 84 8.51 -12.93 12.71
C SER A 84 7.68 -14.18 12.37
N LYS A 85 6.59 -14.43 13.10
CA LYS A 85 5.74 -15.64 12.98
C LYS A 85 4.37 -15.38 12.33
N ILE A 86 4.23 -14.37 11.47
CA ILE A 86 2.95 -14.05 10.82
C ILE A 86 2.68 -15.04 9.67
N LYS A 87 1.47 -15.62 9.64
CA LYS A 87 0.98 -16.46 8.55
C LYS A 87 -0.30 -15.86 7.98
N PHE A 88 -0.34 -15.63 6.67
CA PHE A 88 -1.54 -15.17 5.98
C PHE A 88 -2.24 -16.37 5.33
N PRO A 89 -3.40 -16.83 5.84
CA PRO A 89 -4.16 -17.87 5.17
C PRO A 89 -4.69 -17.33 3.84
N LEU A 90 -4.47 -18.09 2.76
CA LEU A 90 -5.02 -17.77 1.44
C LEU A 90 -6.46 -18.28 1.33
N VAL A 91 -7.40 -17.56 1.96
CA VAL A 91 -8.83 -17.93 1.99
C VAL A 91 -9.45 -17.92 0.59
N PHE A 92 -9.08 -16.95 -0.24
CA PHE A 92 -9.57 -16.83 -1.60
C PHE A 92 -8.41 -16.75 -2.59
N ARG A 93 -8.22 -17.82 -3.37
CA ARG A 93 -7.24 -17.84 -4.46
C ARG A 93 -7.97 -17.68 -5.79
N LYS A 94 -7.86 -16.49 -6.38
CA LYS A 94 -8.31 -16.27 -7.76
C LYS A 94 -7.38 -17.03 -8.71
N VAL A 95 -7.90 -18.09 -9.34
CA VAL A 95 -7.15 -18.86 -10.34
C VAL A 95 -6.87 -17.93 -11.52
N ARG A 96 -5.59 -17.60 -11.74
CA ARG A 96 -5.12 -16.88 -12.93
C ARG A 96 -4.42 -17.89 -13.84
N PRO A 97 -4.67 -17.90 -15.15
CA PRO A 97 -3.91 -18.73 -16.08
C PRO A 97 -2.43 -18.30 -16.03
N PRO A 98 -1.48 -19.25 -16.13
CA PRO A 98 -0.06 -18.94 -15.98
C PRO A 98 0.48 -18.04 -17.09
N ASN A 99 -0.07 -18.19 -18.30
CA ASN A 99 0.25 -17.36 -19.46
C ASN A 99 -1.02 -16.74 -20.05
N GLY A 100 -0.92 -15.52 -20.59
CA GLY A 100 -2.06 -14.83 -21.21
C GLY A 100 -2.70 -15.61 -22.37
N LYS A 101 -1.90 -16.39 -23.11
CA LYS A 101 -2.36 -17.26 -24.22
C LYS A 101 -3.32 -18.37 -23.77
N LEU A 102 -3.26 -18.78 -22.51
CA LEU A 102 -4.07 -19.87 -21.95
C LEU A 102 -5.37 -19.37 -21.31
N LYS A 103 -5.66 -18.07 -21.42
CA LYS A 103 -6.92 -17.46 -21.01
C LYS A 103 -8.00 -17.86 -22.01
N THR A 104 -8.99 -18.62 -21.57
CA THR A 104 -10.15 -19.02 -22.40
C THR A 104 -11.43 -18.37 -21.86
N THR A 105 -12.38 -18.13 -22.75
CA THR A 105 -13.72 -17.59 -22.38
C THR A 105 -14.53 -18.62 -21.60
N TYR A 106 -14.37 -19.90 -21.94
CA TYR A 106 -15.07 -21.01 -21.30
C TYR A 106 -14.08 -22.06 -20.80
N LYS A 107 -14.43 -22.69 -19.68
CA LYS A 107 -13.78 -23.88 -19.12
C LYS A 107 -14.89 -24.84 -18.69
N ALA A 108 -14.80 -26.09 -19.14
CA ALA A 108 -15.78 -27.13 -18.83
C ALA A 108 -15.69 -27.64 -17.37
N SER A 109 -14.73 -27.15 -16.59
CA SER A 109 -14.55 -27.47 -15.17
C SER A 109 -14.75 -26.24 -14.29
N LYS A 110 -15.40 -26.43 -13.13
CA LYS A 110 -15.62 -25.38 -12.14
C LYS A 110 -14.31 -25.06 -11.41
N PRO A 111 -13.91 -23.79 -11.27
CA PRO A 111 -12.72 -23.45 -10.50
C PRO A 111 -12.96 -23.69 -9.01
N THR A 112 -12.00 -24.33 -8.35
CA THR A 112 -12.02 -24.50 -6.89
C THR A 112 -11.47 -23.24 -6.21
N PHE A 113 -12.32 -22.52 -5.51
CA PHE A 113 -11.89 -21.50 -4.55
C PHE A 113 -11.61 -22.23 -3.23
N SER A 114 -10.45 -22.02 -2.61
CA SER A 114 -10.01 -22.77 -1.44
C SER A 114 -10.78 -22.41 -0.16
N CYS A 115 -12.04 -22.80 -0.07
CA CYS A 115 -12.71 -23.17 1.17
C CYS A 115 -12.97 -24.68 1.10
N LYS A 116 -12.26 -25.46 1.92
CA LYS A 116 -12.67 -26.86 2.15
C LYS A 116 -13.96 -26.80 2.94
N THR A 117 -15.08 -26.85 2.24
CA THR A 117 -16.43 -26.96 2.80
C THR A 117 -16.54 -28.24 3.62
N SER A 118 -16.19 -28.18 4.90
CA SER A 118 -16.55 -29.23 5.87
C SER A 118 -16.98 -28.65 7.22
N LEU A 119 -16.55 -27.45 7.59
CA LEU A 119 -16.94 -26.80 8.86
C LEU A 119 -18.07 -25.75 8.74
N CYS A 120 -18.41 -25.28 7.53
CA CYS A 120 -19.38 -24.18 7.36
C CYS A 120 -20.85 -24.64 7.39
N MET A 121 -21.14 -25.91 7.08
CA MET A 121 -22.52 -26.41 7.08
C MET A 121 -23.08 -26.65 8.48
N ILE A 122 -22.24 -26.80 9.51
CA ILE A 122 -22.72 -27.07 10.88
C ILE A 122 -23.20 -25.78 11.59
N LEU A 123 -22.66 -24.60 11.23
CA LEU A 123 -23.00 -23.35 11.91
C LEU A 123 -24.19 -22.58 11.30
N TYR A 124 -24.54 -22.83 10.03
CA TYR A 124 -25.67 -22.13 9.40
C TYR A 124 -27.06 -22.64 9.86
N SER A 125 -27.13 -23.80 10.51
CA SER A 125 -28.40 -24.33 11.05
C SER A 125 -28.75 -23.81 12.45
N SER A 126 -27.81 -23.17 13.17
CA SER A 126 -27.97 -22.81 14.59
C SER A 126 -28.10 -21.31 14.88
N LEU A 127 -27.93 -20.42 13.90
CA LEU A 127 -27.97 -18.95 14.12
C LEU A 127 -29.18 -18.26 13.46
N SER A 128 -30.30 -18.96 13.28
CA SER A 128 -31.57 -18.36 12.82
C SER A 128 -32.45 -17.82 13.97
N THR A 129 -31.94 -17.72 15.20
CA THR A 129 -32.68 -17.12 16.32
C THR A 129 -31.84 -16.07 17.04
N ARG A 130 -31.99 -14.83 16.56
CA ARG A 130 -32.25 -13.61 17.35
C ARG A 130 -31.19 -13.15 18.37
N ASP A 131 -30.64 -11.98 18.07
CA ASP A 131 -30.56 -10.80 18.94
C ASP A 131 -30.17 -11.04 20.41
N GLN A 132 -28.94 -10.67 20.77
CA GLN A 132 -28.72 -9.60 21.76
C GLN A 132 -27.28 -9.09 21.71
N VAL A 133 -27.20 -7.78 21.88
CA VAL A 133 -26.02 -6.91 21.99
C VAL A 133 -25.37 -7.09 23.36
N SER A 134 -24.04 -7.17 23.45
CA SER A 134 -23.27 -6.47 24.50
C SER A 134 -21.76 -6.59 24.30
N VAL A 135 -21.13 -5.42 24.30
CA VAL A 135 -19.71 -5.15 24.38
C VAL A 135 -19.17 -5.63 25.73
N LEU A 136 -18.05 -6.35 25.75
CA LEU A 136 -17.29 -6.54 26.98
C LEU A 136 -15.78 -6.49 26.71
N VAL A 137 -15.22 -5.34 27.07
CA VAL A 137 -13.80 -5.01 27.21
C VAL A 137 -13.26 -5.76 28.44
N PRO A 138 -12.09 -6.44 28.37
CA PRO A 138 -11.36 -6.79 29.58
C PRO A 138 -10.32 -5.71 29.89
N GLN A 139 -10.58 -4.95 30.96
CA GLN A 139 -9.55 -4.18 31.66
C GLN A 139 -8.73 -5.11 32.56
N SER A 140 -7.47 -4.73 32.71
CA SER A 140 -6.45 -5.25 33.62
C SER A 140 -6.88 -5.38 35.08
N LEU A 141 -6.50 -6.49 35.70
CA LEU A 141 -5.71 -6.56 36.94
C LEU A 141 -5.09 -7.96 37.06
#